data_AF-A0A1D2Q8Q2-F1
#
_entry.id   AF-A0A1D2Q8Q2-F1
#
_cell.length_a   1.000
_cell.length_b   1.000
_cell.length_c   1.000
_cell.angle_alpha   90.00
_cell.angle_beta   90.00
_cell.angle_gamma   90.00
#
_symmetry.space_group_name_H-M   'P 1'
#
loop_
_entity.id
_entity.type
_entity.pdbx_description
1 polymer ?
#
loop_
_entity_poly.entity_id
_entity_poly.type
_entity_poly.pdbx_seq_one_letter_code
_entity_poly.pdbx_strand_id
1 'polypeptide(L)'
;MRERVPQIEVVRTWLENERVKPGVDVEFDPDEPEWALVAKLLDSCAFEASFLWRYPIAWYRFDLDESRFRRLRVIDGPENESWRRLSPDGSVLGAARRILADELTGTYDDVDVTRVRQIAAALPAPSRRLVLFKRDHGERPTIADGNHYATARAIRLLQTGEYTPQWAYLGVRRRVQLGVRDHL
;
A
#
# COMPACT_ATOMS: atom_id res chain seq x y z
N MET A 1 18.67 -2.17 -1.69
CA MET A 1 19.13 -1.28 -0.60
C MET A 1 17.96 -0.39 -0.19
N ARG A 2 17.91 0.15 1.04
CA ARG A 2 16.88 1.14 1.42
C ARG A 2 17.49 2.53 1.35
N GLU A 3 16.87 3.41 0.59
CA GLU A 3 17.25 4.82 0.44
C GLU A 3 16.24 5.68 1.20
N ARG A 4 16.69 6.69 1.94
CA ARG A 4 15.78 7.60 2.65
C ARG A 4 15.26 8.66 1.70
N VAL A 5 13.94 8.88 1.70
CA VAL A 5 13.27 9.85 0.82
C VAL A 5 12.41 10.81 1.65
N PRO A 6 12.13 12.03 1.15
CA PRO A 6 11.22 12.96 1.82
C PRO A 6 9.75 12.52 1.68
N GLN A 7 8.89 12.94 2.60
CA GLN A 7 7.47 12.58 2.59
C GLN A 7 6.75 13.11 1.34
N ILE A 8 7.06 14.34 0.92
CA ILE A 8 6.50 14.95 -0.29
C ILE A 8 6.66 14.09 -1.55
N GLU A 9 7.78 13.35 -1.73
CA GLU A 9 7.98 12.44 -2.87
C GLU A 9 6.96 11.29 -2.87
N VAL A 10 6.71 10.73 -1.67
CA VAL A 10 5.76 9.62 -1.48
C VAL A 10 4.34 10.10 -1.69
N VAL A 11 3.96 11.25 -1.12
CA VAL A 11 2.62 11.83 -1.23
C VAL A 11 2.30 12.18 -2.70
N ARG A 12 3.23 12.80 -3.43
CA ARG A 12 3.06 13.07 -4.87
C ARG A 12 2.84 11.79 -5.66
N THR A 13 3.69 10.77 -5.45
CA THR A 13 3.51 9.49 -6.14
C THR A 13 2.16 8.84 -5.80
N TRP A 14 1.72 8.95 -4.55
CA TRP A 14 0.43 8.39 -4.13
C TRP A 14 -0.71 9.13 -4.83
N LEU A 15 -0.72 10.46 -4.86
CA LEU A 15 -1.71 11.23 -5.60
C LEU A 15 -1.71 10.92 -7.11
N GLU A 16 -0.54 10.70 -7.73
CA GLU A 16 -0.44 10.22 -9.12
C GLU A 16 -1.14 8.86 -9.30
N ASN A 17 -0.99 7.94 -8.34
CA ASN A 17 -1.67 6.64 -8.35
C ASN A 17 -3.19 6.79 -8.17
N GLU A 18 -3.65 7.71 -7.32
CA GLU A 18 -5.07 7.98 -7.09
C GLU A 18 -5.74 8.53 -8.35
N ARG A 19 -5.09 9.48 -9.03
CA ARG A 19 -5.61 10.14 -10.26
C ARG A 19 -5.94 9.17 -11.40
N VAL A 20 -5.31 7.99 -11.42
CA VAL A 20 -5.54 6.95 -12.44
C VAL A 20 -6.49 5.83 -11.96
N LYS A 21 -7.15 6.00 -10.80
CA LYS A 21 -8.22 5.10 -10.34
C LYS A 21 -9.55 5.55 -10.94
N PRO A 22 -10.37 4.63 -11.49
CA PRO A 22 -11.69 4.97 -12.02
C PRO A 22 -12.57 5.58 -10.94
N GLY A 23 -13.31 6.62 -11.31
CA GLY A 23 -14.27 7.28 -10.42
C GLY A 23 -13.63 8.15 -9.33
N VAL A 24 -12.31 8.32 -9.35
CA VAL A 24 -11.61 9.24 -8.44
C VAL A 24 -11.19 10.48 -9.22
N ASP A 25 -11.67 11.65 -8.78
CA ASP A 25 -11.30 12.94 -9.33
C ASP A 25 -10.32 13.64 -8.38
N VAL A 26 -9.02 13.36 -8.56
CA VAL A 26 -7.94 14.01 -7.79
C VAL A 26 -7.18 14.96 -8.71
N GLU A 27 -7.38 16.26 -8.46
CA GLU A 27 -6.57 17.32 -9.04
C GLU A 27 -5.59 17.89 -8.01
N PHE A 28 -4.31 17.93 -8.37
CA PHE A 28 -3.27 18.55 -7.57
C PHE A 28 -2.20 19.16 -8.47
N ASP A 29 -1.65 20.30 -8.06
CA ASP A 29 -0.42 20.83 -8.62
C ASP A 29 0.76 20.22 -7.85
N PRO A 30 1.70 19.53 -8.52
CA PRO A 30 2.84 18.93 -7.85
C PRO A 30 3.69 19.95 -7.08
N ASP A 31 3.68 21.23 -7.44
CA ASP A 31 4.47 22.28 -6.80
C ASP A 31 3.82 22.86 -5.53
N GLU A 32 2.63 22.38 -5.16
CA GLU A 32 2.00 22.70 -3.88
C GLU A 32 2.87 22.28 -2.67
N PRO A 33 2.76 23.01 -1.54
CA PRO A 33 3.47 22.66 -0.33
C PRO A 33 3.01 21.30 0.23
N GLU A 34 3.90 20.58 0.92
CA GLU A 34 3.65 19.21 1.39
C GLU A 34 2.34 19.07 2.18
N TRP A 35 2.02 20.04 3.06
CA TRP A 35 0.80 20.00 3.86
C TRP A 35 -0.49 20.05 3.02
N ALA A 36 -0.47 20.76 1.88
CA ALA A 36 -1.62 20.87 0.98
C ALA A 36 -1.81 19.55 0.21
N LEU A 37 -0.71 18.95 -0.24
CA LEU A 37 -0.74 17.63 -0.88
C LEU A 37 -1.20 16.53 0.08
N VAL A 38 -0.76 16.57 1.35
CA VAL A 38 -1.25 15.65 2.39
C VAL A 38 -2.75 15.85 2.64
N ALA A 39 -3.23 17.09 2.69
CA ALA A 39 -4.66 17.37 2.85
C ALA A 39 -5.49 16.78 1.70
N LYS A 40 -5.09 17.00 0.44
CA LYS A 40 -5.74 16.41 -0.74
C LYS A 40 -5.76 14.87 -0.69
N LEU A 41 -4.67 14.27 -0.24
CA LEU A 41 -4.59 12.81 -0.09
C LEU A 41 -5.56 12.31 0.99
N LEU A 42 -5.68 13.02 2.10
CA LEU A 42 -6.65 12.70 3.15
C LEU A 42 -8.09 12.90 2.71
N ASP A 43 -8.39 13.90 1.87
CA ASP A 43 -9.72 14.08 1.29
C ASP A 43 -10.09 12.92 0.34
N SER A 44 -9.09 12.35 -0.34
CA SER A 44 -9.29 11.26 -1.31
C SER A 44 -9.31 9.86 -0.69
N CYS A 45 -8.52 9.62 0.37
CA CYS A 45 -8.36 8.31 1.01
C CYS A 45 -8.09 8.46 2.52
N ALA A 46 -9.07 9.05 3.22
CA ALA A 46 -8.95 9.46 4.61
C ALA A 46 -8.47 8.34 5.54
N PHE A 47 -8.96 7.11 5.35
CA PHE A 47 -8.63 5.99 6.22
C PHE A 47 -7.21 5.49 5.96
N GLU A 48 -6.88 5.24 4.70
CA GLU A 48 -5.61 4.67 4.24
C GLU A 48 -4.44 5.61 4.51
N ALA A 49 -4.64 6.92 4.32
CA ALA A 49 -3.62 7.94 4.53
C ALA A 49 -3.60 8.50 5.96
N SER A 50 -4.53 8.11 6.85
CA SER A 50 -4.67 8.70 8.20
C SER A 50 -3.39 8.65 9.04
N PHE A 51 -2.51 7.66 8.82
CA PHE A 51 -1.27 7.55 9.58
C PHE A 51 -0.29 8.69 9.30
N LEU A 52 -0.40 9.39 8.15
CA LEU A 52 0.45 10.52 7.77
C LEU A 52 0.37 11.68 8.76
N TRP A 53 -0.83 11.96 9.28
CA TRP A 53 -1.01 13.04 10.26
C TRP A 53 -0.90 12.56 11.71
N ARG A 54 -1.10 11.26 11.97
CA ARG A 54 -1.07 10.68 13.33
C ARG A 54 0.33 10.45 13.85
N TYR A 55 1.31 10.24 12.96
CA TYR A 55 2.64 9.80 13.35
C TYR A 55 3.74 10.53 12.59
N PRO A 56 4.89 10.81 13.24
CA PRO A 56 6.11 11.14 12.50
C PRO A 56 6.61 9.91 11.76
N ILE A 57 6.90 10.02 10.47
CA ILE A 57 7.26 8.89 9.61
C ILE A 57 8.66 9.07 9.03
N ALA A 58 9.45 7.99 9.06
CA ALA A 58 10.64 7.86 8.22
C ALA A 58 10.26 7.12 6.94
N TRP A 59 10.45 7.78 5.79
CA TRP A 59 10.18 7.20 4.49
C TRP A 59 11.44 6.62 3.86
N TYR A 60 11.29 5.44 3.25
CA TYR A 60 12.34 4.77 2.51
C TYR A 60 11.85 4.28 1.16
N ARG A 61 12.66 4.43 0.12
CA ARG A 61 12.49 3.78 -1.19
C ARG A 61 13.38 2.55 -1.26
N PHE A 62 12.88 1.46 -1.85
CA PHE A 62 13.66 0.24 -2.03
C PHE A 62 13.09 -0.67 -3.12
N ASP A 63 13.95 -1.56 -3.64
CA ASP A 63 13.53 -2.70 -4.47
C ASP A 63 12.81 -3.73 -3.59
N LEU A 64 11.53 -3.90 -3.86
CA LEU A 64 10.71 -4.97 -3.34
C LEU A 64 10.98 -6.24 -4.16
N ASP A 65 11.84 -7.10 -3.62
CA ASP A 65 12.06 -8.46 -4.13
C ASP A 65 10.94 -9.42 -3.72
N GLU A 66 10.98 -10.63 -4.28
CA GLU A 66 9.97 -11.66 -4.03
C GLU A 66 9.86 -12.05 -2.56
N SER A 67 11.00 -12.24 -1.87
CA SER A 67 11.03 -12.64 -0.46
C SER A 67 10.32 -11.63 0.44
N ARG A 68 10.56 -10.34 0.19
CA ARG A 68 9.89 -9.25 0.89
C ARG A 68 8.42 -9.14 0.48
N PHE A 69 8.12 -9.30 -0.80
CA PHE A 69 6.75 -9.27 -1.31
C PHE A 69 5.87 -10.35 -0.68
N ARG A 70 6.36 -11.59 -0.57
CA ARG A 70 5.64 -12.72 0.05
C ARG A 70 5.27 -12.48 1.52
N ARG A 71 5.94 -11.53 2.19
CA ARG A 71 5.70 -11.17 3.59
C ARG A 71 4.73 -10.01 3.77
N LEU A 72 4.29 -9.37 2.68
CA LEU A 72 3.37 -8.24 2.77
C LEU A 72 2.01 -8.65 3.32
N ARG A 73 1.46 -7.74 4.11
CA ARG A 73 0.09 -7.80 4.61
C ARG A 73 -0.79 -6.90 3.77
N VAL A 74 -2.05 -7.29 3.62
CA VAL A 74 -3.05 -6.36 3.10
C VAL A 74 -3.17 -5.14 4.03
N ILE A 75 -3.84 -4.10 3.58
CA ILE A 75 -4.11 -2.92 4.39
C ILE A 75 -4.66 -3.27 5.77
N ASP A 76 -4.24 -2.48 6.77
CA ASP A 76 -4.79 -2.57 8.11
C ASP A 76 -6.25 -2.14 8.09
N GLY A 77 -7.09 -2.86 8.82
CA GLY A 77 -8.52 -2.59 8.94
C GLY A 77 -9.18 -3.60 9.87
N PRO A 78 -10.48 -3.45 10.14
CA PRO A 78 -11.27 -4.44 10.89
C PRO A 78 -11.16 -5.82 10.23
N GLU A 79 -11.11 -6.88 11.04
CA GLU A 79 -10.83 -8.23 10.53
C GLU A 79 -11.91 -8.79 9.60
N ASN A 80 -13.13 -8.27 9.72
CA ASN A 80 -14.34 -8.72 9.04
C ASN A 80 -14.76 -7.83 7.86
N GLU A 81 -13.90 -6.92 7.42
CA GLU A 81 -14.20 -5.97 6.34
C GLU A 81 -13.18 -6.11 5.19
N SER A 82 -13.66 -5.88 3.96
CA SER A 82 -12.83 -5.56 2.80
C SER A 82 -11.69 -6.56 2.54
N TRP A 83 -10.46 -6.07 2.39
CA TRP A 83 -9.25 -6.87 2.20
C TRP A 83 -8.98 -7.87 3.33
N ARG A 84 -9.34 -7.55 4.57
CA ARG A 84 -9.16 -8.44 5.72
C ARG A 84 -10.15 -9.59 5.71
N ARG A 85 -11.38 -9.35 5.24
CA ARG A 85 -12.35 -10.41 4.99
C ARG A 85 -11.92 -11.30 3.83
N LEU A 86 -11.41 -10.71 2.75
CA LEU A 86 -10.88 -11.43 1.59
C LEU A 86 -9.64 -12.26 1.95
N SER A 87 -8.80 -11.79 2.87
CA SER A 87 -7.61 -12.48 3.36
C SER A 87 -7.68 -12.69 4.88
N PRO A 88 -8.29 -13.80 5.35
CA PRO A 88 -8.36 -14.11 6.78
C PRO A 88 -6.99 -14.23 7.43
N ASP A 89 -5.99 -14.74 6.70
CA ASP A 89 -4.62 -14.80 7.18
C ASP A 89 -3.92 -13.43 7.16
N GLY A 90 -4.55 -12.40 6.56
CA GLY A 90 -4.13 -11.01 6.38
C GLY A 90 -2.96 -10.80 5.41
N SER A 91 -2.57 -11.82 4.65
CA SER A 91 -1.50 -11.73 3.66
C SER A 91 -2.02 -11.42 2.26
N VAL A 92 -1.20 -10.75 1.45
CA VAL A 92 -1.52 -10.49 0.04
C VAL A 92 -1.64 -11.81 -0.74
N LEU A 93 -0.78 -12.78 -0.44
CA LEU A 93 -0.86 -14.12 -1.04
C LEU A 93 -2.14 -14.86 -0.63
N GLY A 94 -2.60 -14.70 0.62
CA GLY A 94 -3.86 -15.25 1.10
C GLY A 94 -5.05 -14.72 0.30
N ALA A 95 -5.10 -13.40 0.07
CA ALA A 95 -6.11 -12.78 -0.80
C ALA A 95 -6.08 -13.38 -2.20
N ALA A 96 -4.90 -13.43 -2.83
CA ALA A 96 -4.74 -13.96 -4.18
C ALA A 96 -5.11 -15.44 -4.29
N ARG A 97 -4.70 -16.27 -3.33
CA ARG A 97 -5.10 -17.69 -3.28
C ARG A 97 -6.60 -17.84 -3.20
N ARG A 98 -7.27 -17.05 -2.37
CA ARG A 98 -8.73 -17.10 -2.23
C ARG A 98 -9.44 -16.71 -3.51
N ILE A 99 -9.02 -15.62 -4.16
CA ILE A 99 -9.58 -15.19 -5.45
C ILE A 99 -9.48 -16.32 -6.48
N LEU A 100 -8.34 -17.01 -6.54
CA LEU A 100 -8.12 -18.11 -7.46
C LEU A 100 -8.93 -19.36 -7.11
N ALA A 101 -8.91 -19.79 -5.85
CA ALA A 101 -9.56 -21.02 -5.39
C ALA A 101 -11.09 -20.93 -5.43
N ASP A 102 -11.66 -19.80 -5.04
CA ASP A 102 -13.10 -19.57 -4.98
C ASP A 102 -13.64 -18.99 -6.31
N GLU A 103 -12.77 -18.87 -7.34
CA GLU A 103 -13.09 -18.27 -8.65
C GLU A 103 -13.81 -16.90 -8.57
N LEU A 104 -13.46 -16.09 -7.56
CA LEU A 104 -14.16 -14.83 -7.28
C LEU A 104 -14.11 -13.88 -8.47
N THR A 105 -15.24 -13.20 -8.74
CA THR A 105 -15.41 -12.18 -9.77
C THR A 105 -16.31 -11.05 -9.24
N GLY A 106 -16.38 -9.93 -9.98
CA GLY A 106 -17.18 -8.78 -9.55
C GLY A 106 -16.55 -8.06 -8.36
N THR A 107 -17.40 -7.60 -7.44
CA THR A 107 -17.00 -6.97 -6.18
C THR A 107 -17.20 -7.94 -5.03
N TYR A 108 -16.22 -8.06 -4.15
CA TYR A 108 -16.30 -8.81 -2.90
C TYR A 108 -16.23 -7.84 -1.72
N ASP A 109 -17.35 -7.67 -1.02
CA ASP A 109 -17.55 -6.61 -0.01
C ASP A 109 -17.44 -5.23 -0.69
N ASP A 110 -16.23 -4.67 -0.75
CA ASP A 110 -15.86 -3.43 -1.42
C ASP A 110 -14.62 -3.59 -2.34
N VAL A 111 -14.05 -4.80 -2.39
CA VAL A 111 -12.85 -5.10 -3.19
C VAL A 111 -13.28 -5.43 -4.62
N ASP A 112 -12.80 -4.65 -5.59
CA ASP A 112 -13.04 -4.90 -7.02
C ASP A 112 -12.13 -6.04 -7.53
N VAL A 113 -12.63 -7.28 -7.39
CA VAL A 113 -11.92 -8.49 -7.82
C VAL A 113 -11.79 -8.55 -9.33
N THR A 114 -12.76 -8.04 -10.07
CA THR A 114 -12.68 -7.92 -11.54
C THR A 114 -11.44 -7.11 -11.94
N ARG A 115 -11.23 -5.95 -11.31
CA ARG A 115 -10.04 -5.11 -11.54
C ARG A 115 -8.76 -5.83 -11.14
N VAL A 116 -8.72 -6.54 -10.02
CA VAL A 116 -7.53 -7.34 -9.63
C VAL A 116 -7.16 -8.32 -10.74
N ARG A 117 -8.14 -9.04 -11.29
CA ARG A 117 -7.92 -10.01 -12.38
C ARG A 117 -7.49 -9.34 -13.68
N GLN A 118 -8.11 -8.23 -14.05
CA GLN A 118 -7.73 -7.45 -15.23
C GLN A 118 -6.27 -6.96 -15.13
N ILE A 119 -5.86 -6.44 -13.97
CA ILE A 119 -4.47 -6.06 -13.72
C ILE A 119 -3.56 -7.28 -13.84
N ALA A 120 -3.93 -8.42 -13.25
CA ALA A 120 -3.10 -9.64 -13.28
C ALA A 120 -2.88 -10.15 -14.71
N ALA A 121 -3.91 -10.09 -15.55
CA ALA A 121 -3.84 -10.47 -16.97
C ALA A 121 -2.98 -9.52 -17.81
N ALA A 122 -2.89 -8.24 -17.41
CA ALA A 122 -2.10 -7.23 -18.10
C ALA A 122 -0.61 -7.19 -17.67
N LEU A 123 -0.19 -8.04 -16.72
CA LEU A 123 1.21 -8.09 -16.28
C LEU A 123 2.10 -8.87 -17.27
N PRO A 124 3.35 -8.42 -17.53
CA PRO A 124 4.02 -7.29 -16.89
C PRO A 124 3.63 -5.94 -17.50
N ALA A 125 3.13 -5.03 -16.66
CA ALA A 125 2.86 -3.63 -16.97
C ALA A 125 3.84 -2.74 -16.17
N PRO A 126 4.04 -1.46 -16.55
CA PRO A 126 4.84 -0.51 -15.77
C PRO A 126 4.48 -0.58 -14.27
N SER A 127 5.51 -0.67 -13.41
CA SER A 127 5.26 -0.90 -11.99
C SER A 127 4.65 0.33 -11.33
N ARG A 128 3.44 0.21 -10.81
CA ARG A 128 2.93 1.17 -9.83
C ARG A 128 3.70 0.99 -8.53
N ARG A 129 4.18 2.09 -7.95
CA ARG A 129 4.92 2.05 -6.69
C ARG A 129 3.95 1.74 -5.56
N LEU A 130 4.21 0.68 -4.79
CA LEU A 130 3.43 0.38 -3.59
C LEU A 130 3.82 1.34 -2.47
N VAL A 131 2.83 1.81 -1.71
CA VAL A 131 3.08 2.52 -0.45
C VAL A 131 2.82 1.54 0.68
N LEU A 132 3.85 1.28 1.48
CA LEU A 132 3.82 0.36 2.61
C LEU A 132 3.96 1.14 3.91
N PHE A 133 3.34 0.64 4.97
CA PHE A 133 3.46 1.20 6.31
C PHE A 133 3.82 0.13 7.34
N LYS A 134 4.54 0.54 8.38
CA LYS A 134 4.95 -0.31 9.50
C LYS A 134 5.00 0.52 10.79
N ARG A 135 4.26 0.11 11.83
CA ARG A 135 4.17 0.88 13.08
C ARG A 135 5.39 0.67 13.98
N ASP A 136 5.93 -0.54 14.02
CA ASP A 136 7.09 -0.88 14.85
C ASP A 136 8.11 -1.74 14.10
N HIS A 137 9.40 -1.65 14.45
CA HIS A 137 10.51 -2.35 13.78
C HIS A 137 10.37 -3.89 13.70
N GLY A 138 9.53 -4.53 14.53
CA GLY A 138 9.27 -5.97 14.51
C GLY A 138 8.13 -6.43 13.58
N GLU A 139 7.25 -5.52 13.16
CA GLU A 139 6.03 -5.89 12.44
C GLU A 139 6.25 -6.20 10.95
N ARG A 140 5.29 -6.90 10.34
CA ARG A 140 5.29 -7.05 8.88
C ARG A 140 4.67 -5.80 8.26
N PRO A 141 5.25 -5.23 7.18
CA PRO A 141 4.64 -4.09 6.52
C PRO A 141 3.25 -4.42 5.97
N THR A 142 2.33 -3.49 6.12
CA THR A 142 0.99 -3.49 5.53
C THR A 142 0.99 -2.57 4.32
N ILE A 143 0.12 -2.86 3.35
CA ILE A 143 -0.03 -2.00 2.16
C ILE A 143 -0.96 -0.85 2.52
N ALA A 144 -0.46 0.38 2.44
CA ALA A 144 -1.27 1.59 2.53
C ALA A 144 -1.91 1.95 1.18
N ASP A 145 -1.15 1.83 0.07
CA ASP A 145 -1.67 1.97 -1.29
C ASP A 145 -1.17 0.88 -2.23
N GLY A 146 -2.06 0.45 -3.12
CA GLY A 146 -1.79 -0.55 -4.15
C GLY A 146 -2.21 -1.98 -3.80
N ASN A 147 -3.17 -2.19 -2.89
CA ASN A 147 -3.66 -3.54 -2.53
C ASN A 147 -4.15 -4.33 -3.76
N HIS A 148 -4.91 -3.69 -4.67
CA HIS A 148 -5.33 -4.29 -5.94
C HIS A 148 -4.14 -4.74 -6.78
N TYR A 149 -3.12 -3.88 -6.91
CA TYR A 149 -1.94 -4.14 -7.73
C TYR A 149 -1.04 -5.23 -7.12
N ALA A 150 -0.83 -5.20 -5.80
CA ALA A 150 -0.09 -6.22 -5.09
C ALA A 150 -0.80 -7.57 -5.18
N THR A 151 -2.13 -7.61 -5.02
CA THR A 151 -2.89 -8.86 -5.12
C THR A 151 -2.87 -9.40 -6.56
N ALA A 152 -2.95 -8.55 -7.58
CA ALA A 152 -2.81 -8.95 -8.97
C ALA A 152 -1.43 -9.56 -9.28
N ARG A 153 -0.36 -8.97 -8.73
CA ARG A 153 0.99 -9.55 -8.81
C ARG A 153 1.11 -10.87 -8.06
N ALA A 154 0.44 -11.00 -6.92
CA ALA A 154 0.39 -12.26 -6.18
C ALA A 154 -0.35 -13.34 -6.97
N ILE A 155 -1.45 -13.02 -7.67
CA ILE A 155 -2.10 -13.94 -8.61
C ILE A 155 -1.13 -14.38 -9.69
N ARG A 156 -0.45 -13.43 -10.35
CA ARG A 156 0.52 -13.75 -11.41
C ARG A 156 1.64 -14.66 -10.90
N LEU A 157 2.22 -14.34 -9.75
CA LEU A 157 3.23 -15.16 -9.07
C LEU A 157 2.72 -16.58 -8.79
N LEU A 158 1.49 -16.74 -8.31
CA LEU A 158 0.90 -18.06 -8.05
C LEU A 158 0.65 -18.85 -9.34
N GLN A 159 0.36 -18.18 -10.46
CA GLN A 159 0.11 -18.81 -11.76
C GLN A 159 1.38 -19.19 -12.53
N THR A 160 2.43 -18.37 -12.45
CA THR A 160 3.67 -18.60 -13.24
C THR A 160 4.86 -19.04 -12.42
N GLY A 161 4.85 -18.84 -11.10
CA GLY A 161 6.02 -19.00 -10.26
C GLY A 161 7.06 -17.88 -10.40
N GLU A 162 6.79 -16.84 -11.19
CA GLU A 162 7.74 -15.76 -11.47
C GLU A 162 7.36 -14.45 -10.77
N TYR A 163 8.36 -13.78 -10.19
CA TYR A 163 8.22 -12.45 -9.61
C TYR A 163 9.16 -11.45 -10.29
N THR A 164 8.58 -10.39 -10.87
CA THR A 164 9.36 -9.25 -11.34
C THR A 164 9.53 -8.22 -10.22
N PRO A 165 10.76 -7.91 -9.78
CA PRO A 165 11.03 -6.86 -8.79
C PRO A 165 10.45 -5.50 -9.19
N GLN A 166 10.09 -4.71 -8.19
CA GLN A 166 9.54 -3.37 -8.37
C GLN A 166 9.96 -2.46 -7.23
N TRP A 167 9.81 -1.16 -7.39
CA TRP A 167 10.02 -0.21 -6.29
C TRP A 167 8.80 -0.11 -5.39
N ALA A 168 9.06 0.09 -4.10
CA ALA A 168 8.06 0.43 -3.10
C ALA A 168 8.59 1.50 -2.15
N TYR A 169 7.68 2.29 -1.60
CA TYR A 169 7.94 3.14 -0.45
C TYR A 169 7.56 2.40 0.83
N LEU A 170 8.37 2.57 1.88
CA LEU A 170 8.10 2.07 3.22
C LEU A 170 8.13 3.23 4.21
N GLY A 171 6.98 3.54 4.78
CA GLY A 171 6.82 4.42 5.93
C GLY A 171 7.03 3.62 7.20
N VAL A 172 8.00 4.04 8.02
CA VAL A 172 8.21 3.49 9.36
C VAL A 172 7.88 4.58 10.36
N ARG A 173 6.92 4.32 11.25
CA ARG A 173 6.61 5.24 12.35
C ARG A 173 7.88 5.44 13.19
N ARG A 174 8.19 6.70 13.47
CA ARG A 174 9.22 7.06 14.44
C ARG A 174 8.60 7.07 15.83
N ARG A 175 9.35 6.55 16.81
CA ARG A 175 9.05 6.83 18.20
C ARG A 175 9.44 8.27 18.48
N VAL A 176 8.50 9.07 18.98
CA VAL A 176 8.84 10.33 19.62
C VAL A 176 9.53 9.94 20.93
N GLN A 177 10.85 10.13 21.02
CA GLN A 177 11.50 10.15 22.33
C GLN A 177 11.00 11.41 23.03
N LEU A 178 9.96 11.27 23.86
CA LEU A 178 9.66 12.28 24.84
C LEU A 178 10.85 12.30 25.80
N GLY A 179 11.68 13.34 25.68
CA GLY A 179 12.72 13.60 26.66
C GLY A 179 12.03 13.80 28.00
N VAL A 180 12.14 12.82 28.89
CA VAL A 180 11.94 13.06 30.32
C VAL A 180 13.01 14.08 30.69
N ARG A 181 12.63 15.35 30.78
CA ARG A 181 13.42 16.32 31.52
C ARG A 181 13.21 15.95 32.98
N ASP A 182 14.15 15.20 33.52
CA ASP A 182 14.35 15.13 34.97
C ASP A 182 14.71 16.55 35.43
N HIS A 183 13.69 17.30 35.83
CA HIS A 183 13.87 18.51 36.60
C HIS A 183 14.09 18.07 38.05
N LEU A 184 15.38 17.99 38.42
CA LEU A 184 15.82 18.32 39.78
C LEU A 184 15.58 19.81 40.05
#